data_AF-A0A7C1CKD5-F1
#
_entry.id   AF-A0A7C1CKD5-F1
#
_cell.length_a   1.000
_cell.length_b   1.000
_cell.length_c   1.000
_cell.angle_alpha   90.00
_cell.angle_beta   90.00
_cell.angle_gamma   90.00
#
_symmetry.space_group_name_H-M   'P 1'
#
loop_
_entity.id
_entity.type
_entity.pdbx_description
1 polymer ?
#
loop_
_entity_poly.entity_id
_entity_poly.type
_entity_poly.pdbx_seq_one_letter_code
_entity_poly.pdbx_strand_id
1 'polypeptide(L)'
;MCQSLCPDGLGESSFSWGTSFFHYPEKQKFIMGNQTQSGSHIQQGDTMVPELRDVTAGCPLRIDREGRWYYEGNEIINPLVLKAFCDALEQGPDGRFRIVIPPEVCYVEVEDTPFVVSSIRGDPKTGLFLRLNSLDTYPLEPEKLVIGDDNVLYTTLPSGMRVRFSRAAYYALALMMEEGADGTIVLKIRDTTYPVYRPTEEPPAG
;
A
#
# COMPACT_ATOMS: atom_id res chain seq x y z
N MET A 1 53.52 -18.50 -37.05
CA MET A 1 54.29 -18.37 -35.78
C MET A 1 53.79 -17.10 -35.12
N CYS A 2 52.90 -17.23 -34.14
CA CYS A 2 53.19 -17.10 -32.70
C CYS A 2 53.27 -15.61 -32.29
N GLN A 3 52.67 -15.12 -31.21
CA GLN A 3 51.83 -15.68 -30.15
C GLN A 3 51.31 -14.47 -29.35
N SER A 4 50.16 -14.65 -28.71
CA SER A 4 49.71 -14.06 -27.44
C SER A 4 50.67 -13.16 -26.65
N LEU A 5 50.12 -12.10 -26.05
CA LEU A 5 50.25 -11.78 -24.61
C LEU A 5 49.23 -10.70 -24.22
N CYS A 6 48.24 -11.11 -23.42
CA CYS A 6 47.44 -10.23 -22.57
C CYS A 6 48.34 -9.64 -21.47
N PRO A 7 47.95 -8.48 -20.90
CA PRO A 7 48.15 -8.23 -19.48
C PRO A 7 46.83 -8.30 -18.74
N ASP A 8 46.91 -9.01 -17.62
CA ASP A 8 45.90 -9.22 -16.61
C ASP A 8 45.41 -7.93 -15.94
N GLY A 9 44.20 -8.02 -15.39
CA GLY A 9 43.85 -7.27 -14.18
C GLY A 9 42.89 -6.10 -14.38
N LEU A 10 41.60 -6.39 -14.51
CA LEU A 10 40.57 -5.53 -13.92
C LEU A 10 39.59 -6.42 -13.17
N GLY A 11 39.50 -6.13 -11.87
CA GLY A 11 38.88 -6.98 -10.88
C GLY A 11 37.40 -7.21 -11.16
N GLU A 12 37.01 -8.46 -10.95
CA GLU A 12 35.66 -8.88 -10.69
C GLU A 12 35.11 -8.08 -9.51
N SER A 13 34.35 -7.02 -9.79
CA SER A 13 33.39 -6.50 -8.83
C SER A 13 32.15 -7.39 -8.89
N SER A 14 32.28 -8.53 -8.21
CA SER A 14 31.17 -9.37 -7.79
C SER A 14 30.26 -8.54 -6.89
N PHE A 15 29.30 -7.83 -7.49
CA PHE A 15 28.17 -7.27 -6.75
C PHE A 15 27.17 -8.41 -6.52
N SER A 16 27.48 -9.21 -5.50
CA SER A 16 26.52 -10.06 -4.80
C SER A 16 25.45 -9.15 -4.22
N TRP A 17 24.31 -9.00 -4.91
CA TRP A 17 23.10 -8.48 -4.32
C TRP A 17 22.56 -9.57 -3.39
N GLY A 18 23.13 -9.58 -2.18
CA GLY A 18 22.67 -10.43 -1.10
C GLY A 18 21.17 -10.26 -0.91
N THR A 19 20.49 -11.40 -0.81
CA THR A 19 19.08 -11.57 -0.49
C THR A 19 18.77 -10.92 0.86
N SER A 20 18.69 -9.59 0.87
CA SER A 20 18.23 -8.84 2.04
C SER A 20 16.73 -8.93 2.05
N PHE A 21 16.26 -9.90 2.84
CA PHE A 21 14.96 -9.90 3.49
C PHE A 21 14.53 -8.45 3.76
N PHE A 22 13.49 -7.96 3.07
CA PHE A 22 12.81 -6.74 3.45
C PHE A 22 12.07 -7.04 4.76
N HIS A 23 12.81 -6.90 5.86
CA HIS A 23 12.28 -6.89 7.21
C HIS A 23 11.39 -5.67 7.32
N TYR A 24 10.09 -5.91 7.42
CA TYR A 24 9.08 -4.89 7.69
C TYR A 24 9.34 -4.37 9.11
N PRO A 25 9.82 -3.13 9.31
CA PRO A 25 10.09 -2.67 10.66
C PRO A 25 8.77 -2.43 11.37
N GLU A 26 8.57 -3.16 12.48
CA GLU A 26 7.55 -2.87 13.47
C GLU A 26 7.65 -1.40 13.90
N LYS A 27 6.47 -0.76 13.98
CA LYS A 27 6.28 0.66 14.26
C LYS A 27 6.94 1.03 15.60
N GLN A 28 7.96 1.88 15.54
CA GLN A 28 8.66 2.42 16.70
C GLN A 28 7.77 3.44 17.44
N LYS A 29 7.47 3.13 18.70
CA LYS A 29 6.71 3.99 19.61
C LYS A 29 7.57 5.18 20.06
N PHE A 30 7.17 6.39 19.70
CA PHE A 30 7.75 7.63 20.22
C PHE A 30 7.05 7.97 21.56
N ILE A 31 7.77 7.84 22.68
CA ILE A 31 7.28 8.11 24.04
C ILE A 31 7.83 9.45 24.50
N MET A 32 6.96 10.39 24.88
CA MET A 32 7.30 11.55 25.71
C MET A 32 6.70 11.35 27.10
N GLY A 33 7.56 11.38 28.13
CA GLY A 33 7.18 11.10 29.51
C GLY A 33 6.72 12.32 30.30
N ASN A 34 6.10 12.06 31.46
CA ASN A 34 6.35 12.79 32.71
C ASN A 34 5.88 11.96 33.92
N GLN A 35 6.70 12.00 34.98
CA GLN A 35 6.51 11.33 36.27
C GLN A 35 5.54 12.12 37.17
N THR A 36 4.79 11.42 38.05
CA THR A 36 4.75 11.62 39.51
C THR A 36 3.98 10.45 40.17
N GLN A 37 4.50 9.94 41.29
CA GLN A 37 4.04 8.76 42.06
C GLN A 37 2.88 9.09 43.03
N SER A 38 1.98 8.14 43.26
CA SER A 38 1.73 7.52 44.60
C SER A 38 0.50 6.60 44.56
N GLY A 39 0.58 5.44 45.23
CA GLY A 39 -0.61 4.70 45.68
C GLY A 39 -0.72 3.26 45.17
N SER A 40 -0.32 2.32 46.01
CA SER A 40 -0.34 0.86 45.82
C SER A 40 -1.74 0.25 45.92
N HIS A 41 -2.11 -0.59 44.95
CA HIS A 41 -2.83 -1.84 45.23
C HIS A 41 -2.60 -2.82 44.06
N ILE A 42 -1.98 -3.96 44.35
CA ILE A 42 -1.74 -5.03 43.35
C ILE A 42 -2.98 -5.93 43.33
N GLN A 43 -3.61 -6.06 42.17
CA GLN A 43 -4.47 -7.21 41.83
C GLN A 43 -4.15 -7.70 40.42
N GLN A 44 -4.10 -9.02 40.30
CA GLN A 44 -3.66 -9.81 39.16
C GLN A 44 -4.61 -9.74 37.96
N GLY A 45 -4.04 -9.67 36.77
CA GLY A 45 -4.32 -10.67 35.74
C GLY A 45 -5.58 -10.52 34.90
N ASP A 46 -5.77 -9.37 34.26
CA ASP A 46 -6.49 -9.27 32.99
C ASP A 46 -5.64 -8.42 32.05
N THR A 47 -5.35 -8.91 30.86
CA THR A 47 -4.75 -8.11 29.79
C THR A 47 -5.79 -7.04 29.41
N MET A 48 -5.73 -5.89 30.08
CA MET A 48 -6.51 -4.71 29.71
C MET A 48 -6.06 -4.29 28.31
N VAL A 49 -6.82 -4.66 27.28
CA VAL A 49 -6.84 -3.88 26.06
C VAL A 49 -7.41 -2.53 26.49
N PRO A 50 -6.65 -1.41 26.45
CA PRO A 50 -7.19 -0.14 26.88
C PRO A 50 -8.46 0.13 26.07
N GLU A 51 -9.58 0.35 26.75
CA GLU A 51 -10.82 0.72 26.09
C GLU A 51 -10.57 2.05 25.37
N LEU A 52 -10.47 1.97 24.04
CA LEU A 52 -10.12 3.14 23.23
C LEU A 52 -11.28 4.13 23.29
N ARG A 53 -10.97 5.39 23.60
CA ARG A 53 -11.93 6.48 23.61
C ARG A 53 -12.22 6.91 22.17
N ASP A 54 -13.46 6.72 21.73
CA ASP A 54 -13.92 7.16 20.41
C ASP A 54 -14.02 8.69 20.36
N VAL A 55 -13.24 9.32 19.49
CA VAL A 55 -13.20 10.78 19.29
C VAL A 55 -13.77 11.21 17.94
N THR A 56 -14.35 10.29 17.17
CA THR A 56 -14.80 10.53 15.78
C THR A 56 -15.73 11.74 15.66
N ALA A 57 -16.64 11.94 16.62
CA ALA A 57 -17.55 13.08 16.61
C ALA A 57 -16.87 14.45 16.70
N GLY A 58 -15.69 14.53 17.34
CA GLY A 58 -14.87 15.75 17.42
C GLY A 58 -13.78 15.81 16.36
N CYS A 59 -13.63 14.76 15.55
CA CYS A 59 -12.60 14.67 14.52
C CYS A 59 -13.15 14.03 13.23
N PRO A 60 -14.05 14.70 12.50
CA PRO A 60 -14.61 14.16 11.27
C PRO A 60 -13.53 14.11 10.20
N LEU A 61 -12.98 12.91 9.97
CA LEU A 61 -11.98 12.62 8.96
C LEU A 61 -12.60 11.88 7.78
N ARG A 62 -12.24 12.30 6.57
CA ARG A 62 -12.68 11.67 5.32
C ARG A 62 -11.54 11.52 4.33
N ILE A 63 -11.54 10.41 3.60
CA ILE A 63 -10.69 10.16 2.43
C ILE A 63 -11.60 10.07 1.21
N ASP A 64 -11.33 10.90 0.19
CA ASP A 64 -12.06 10.81 -1.08
C ASP A 64 -11.51 9.72 -2.02
N ARG A 65 -12.19 9.51 -3.16
CA ARG A 65 -11.79 8.54 -4.19
C ARG A 65 -10.38 8.72 -4.75
N GLU A 66 -9.81 9.93 -4.67
CA GLU A 66 -8.45 10.21 -5.12
C GLU A 66 -7.41 10.05 -4.00
N GLY A 67 -7.83 9.67 -2.79
CA GLY A 67 -6.95 9.50 -1.64
C GLY A 67 -6.55 10.82 -0.98
N ARG A 68 -7.30 11.91 -1.21
CA ARG A 68 -7.10 13.17 -0.49
C ARG A 68 -7.81 13.11 0.86
N TRP A 69 -7.14 13.61 1.89
CA TRP A 69 -7.65 13.64 3.25
C TRP A 69 -8.34 14.96 3.56
N TYR A 70 -9.44 14.90 4.30
CA TYR A 70 -10.20 16.06 4.73
C TYR A 70 -10.45 16.00 6.23
N TYR A 71 -10.41 17.17 6.86
CA TYR A 71 -10.85 17.41 8.22
C TYR A 71 -11.87 18.56 8.20
N GLU A 72 -13.07 18.31 8.71
CA GLU A 72 -14.17 19.29 8.69
C GLU A 72 -14.43 19.88 7.29
N GLY A 73 -14.31 19.05 6.25
CA GLY A 73 -14.48 19.45 4.85
C GLY A 73 -13.30 20.18 4.21
N ASN A 74 -12.26 20.53 4.98
CA ASN A 74 -11.05 21.17 4.47
C ASN A 74 -9.99 20.13 4.15
N GLU A 75 -9.36 20.24 2.97
CA GLU A 75 -8.29 19.33 2.57
C GLU A 75 -7.05 19.50 3.47
N ILE A 76 -6.53 18.38 3.97
CA ILE A 76 -5.26 18.33 4.70
C ILE A 76 -4.14 18.22 3.68
N ILE A 77 -3.42 19.32 3.46
CA ILE A 77 -2.30 19.37 2.50
C ILE A 77 -0.91 19.25 3.16
N ASN A 78 -0.84 19.27 4.50
CA ASN A 78 0.43 19.20 5.22
C ASN A 78 1.02 17.78 5.09
N PRO A 79 2.19 17.61 4.46
CA PRO A 79 2.74 16.29 4.17
C PRO A 79 3.13 15.50 5.43
N LEU A 80 3.54 16.18 6.52
CA LEU A 80 3.87 15.51 7.78
C LEU A 80 2.60 14.96 8.46
N VAL A 81 1.52 15.72 8.44
CA VAL A 81 0.21 15.29 8.98
C VAL A 81 -0.34 14.13 8.16
N LEU A 82 -0.31 14.24 6.83
CA LEU A 82 -0.72 13.16 5.93
C LEU A 82 0.07 11.88 6.18
N LYS A 83 1.39 11.97 6.30
CA LYS A 83 2.23 10.79 6.58
C LYS A 83 1.85 10.14 7.91
N ALA A 84 1.69 10.94 8.97
CA ALA A 84 1.28 10.44 10.28
C ALA A 84 -0.09 9.74 10.23
N PHE A 85 -1.06 10.31 9.53
CA PHE A 85 -2.39 9.70 9.37
C PHE A 85 -2.35 8.41 8.54
N CYS A 86 -1.65 8.41 7.42
CA CYS A 86 -1.42 7.20 6.62
C CYS A 86 -0.76 6.09 7.45
N ASP A 87 0.24 6.42 8.28
CA ASP A 87 0.95 5.46 9.12
C ASP A 87 0.11 4.91 10.27
N ALA A 88 -0.82 5.71 10.80
CA ALA A 88 -1.70 5.33 11.89
C ALA A 88 -3.01 4.66 11.41
N LEU A 89 -3.31 4.73 10.11
CA LEU A 89 -4.51 4.14 9.53
C LEU A 89 -4.43 2.61 9.52
N GLU A 90 -5.46 1.98 10.06
CA GLU A 90 -5.65 0.53 10.01
C GLU A 90 -7.10 0.19 9.67
N GLN A 91 -7.32 -1.03 9.17
CA GLN A 91 -8.66 -1.60 9.04
C GLN A 91 -8.96 -2.42 10.30
N GLY A 92 -10.03 -2.05 11.00
CA GLY A 92 -10.50 -2.77 12.18
C GLY A 92 -11.11 -4.13 11.82
N PRO A 93 -11.34 -5.01 12.82
CA PRO A 93 -11.96 -6.32 12.61
C PRO A 93 -13.38 -6.25 12.01
N ASP A 94 -14.06 -5.11 12.17
CA ASP A 94 -15.37 -4.80 11.61
C ASP A 94 -15.31 -4.27 10.18
N GLY A 95 -14.11 -4.23 9.58
CA GLY A 95 -13.88 -3.72 8.23
C GLY A 95 -13.81 -2.19 8.12
N ARG A 96 -14.07 -1.45 9.22
CA ARG A 96 -14.01 0.02 9.21
C ARG A 96 -12.57 0.52 9.30
N PHE A 97 -12.30 1.65 8.68
CA PHE A 97 -11.00 2.31 8.75
C PHE A 97 -10.93 3.22 9.98
N ARG A 98 -9.81 3.16 10.69
CA ARG A 98 -9.59 3.94 11.91
C ARG A 98 -8.13 4.33 12.09
N ILE A 99 -7.92 5.45 12.77
CA ILE A 99 -6.63 5.88 13.31
C ILE A 99 -6.63 5.56 14.80
N VAL A 100 -5.61 4.82 15.25
CA VAL A 100 -5.43 4.48 16.67
C VAL A 100 -4.21 5.20 17.23
N ILE A 101 -4.46 6.13 18.15
CA ILE A 101 -3.42 6.86 18.89
C ILE A 101 -3.79 6.70 20.37
N PRO A 102 -3.29 5.67 21.07
CA PRO A 102 -3.77 5.34 22.40
C PRO A 102 -3.71 6.53 23.37
N PRO A 103 -4.77 6.77 24.17
CA PRO A 103 -5.95 5.90 24.35
C PRO A 103 -7.10 6.18 23.35
N GLU A 104 -6.89 6.90 22.26
CA GLU A 104 -7.94 7.39 21.37
C GLU A 104 -8.07 6.57 20.09
N VAL A 105 -9.29 6.53 19.56
CA VAL A 105 -9.62 6.01 18.24
C VAL A 105 -10.49 7.01 17.47
N CYS A 106 -10.15 7.23 16.21
CA CYS A 106 -10.95 8.03 15.30
C CYS A 106 -11.28 7.20 14.07
N TYR A 107 -12.57 7.01 13.76
CA TYR A 107 -12.98 6.38 12.51
C TYR A 107 -12.84 7.36 11.35
N VAL A 108 -12.49 6.82 10.19
CA VAL A 108 -12.27 7.60 8.96
C VAL A 108 -13.29 7.16 7.93
N GLU A 109 -14.05 8.10 7.39
CA GLU A 109 -14.94 7.84 6.26
C GLU A 109 -14.10 7.68 4.99
N VAL A 110 -14.19 6.54 4.31
CA VAL A 110 -13.43 6.26 3.09
C VAL A 110 -14.39 6.05 1.94
N GLU A 111 -14.29 6.88 0.92
CA GLU A 111 -15.22 6.87 -0.22
C GLU A 111 -15.03 5.65 -1.14
N ASP A 112 -13.82 5.11 -1.22
CA ASP A 112 -13.51 3.91 -2.03
C ASP A 112 -12.37 3.09 -1.41
N THR A 113 -11.13 3.58 -1.51
CA THR A 113 -9.96 2.94 -0.90
C THR A 113 -9.11 3.96 -0.15
N PRO A 114 -8.51 3.60 0.98
CA PRO A 114 -7.74 4.54 1.80
C PRO A 114 -6.45 5.03 1.13
N PHE A 115 -5.88 4.21 0.24
CA PHE A 115 -4.67 4.53 -0.51
C PHE A 115 -4.90 4.38 -2.01
N VAL A 116 -4.16 5.19 -2.77
CA VAL A 116 -4.24 5.22 -4.23
C VAL A 116 -2.85 5.01 -4.84
N VAL A 117 -2.75 4.14 -5.83
CA VAL A 117 -1.55 4.01 -6.66
C VAL A 117 -1.43 5.28 -7.51
N SER A 118 -0.43 6.10 -7.16
CA SER A 118 -0.16 7.38 -7.79
C SER A 118 0.70 7.27 -9.05
N SER A 119 1.60 6.29 -9.10
CA SER A 119 2.46 6.05 -10.27
C SER A 119 3.01 4.63 -10.31
N ILE A 120 3.44 4.20 -11.51
CA ILE A 120 4.13 2.94 -11.77
C ILE A 120 5.58 3.25 -12.15
N ARG A 121 6.52 2.46 -11.64
CA ARG A 121 7.97 2.59 -11.90
C ARG A 121 8.55 1.23 -12.30
N GLY A 122 9.71 1.25 -12.95
CA GLY A 122 10.41 0.05 -13.41
C GLY A 122 10.20 -0.23 -14.88
N ASP A 123 10.57 -1.45 -15.28
CA ASP A 123 10.47 -1.94 -16.66
C ASP A 123 9.83 -3.33 -16.63
N PRO A 124 8.84 -3.64 -17.51
CA PRO A 124 8.20 -4.94 -17.56
C PRO A 124 9.18 -6.13 -17.65
N LYS A 125 10.35 -5.95 -18.28
CA LYS A 125 11.40 -6.98 -18.41
C LYS A 125 12.12 -7.28 -17.09
N THR A 126 12.18 -6.33 -16.16
CA THR A 126 12.86 -6.50 -14.87
C THR A 126 11.90 -6.63 -13.69
N GLY A 127 10.72 -6.01 -13.79
CA GLY A 127 9.73 -5.88 -12.74
C GLY A 127 9.22 -4.44 -12.63
N LEU A 128 7.97 -4.30 -12.17
CA LEU A 128 7.31 -3.03 -11.94
C LEU A 128 7.05 -2.81 -10.45
N PHE A 129 6.97 -1.55 -10.06
CA PHE A 129 6.71 -1.10 -8.69
C PHE A 129 5.58 -0.06 -8.68
N LEU A 130 4.68 -0.20 -7.72
CA LEU A 130 3.60 0.72 -7.40
C LEU A 130 4.13 1.76 -6.42
N ARG A 131 3.85 3.05 -6.65
CA ARG A 131 4.04 4.09 -5.64
C ARG A 131 2.69 4.63 -5.20
N LEU A 132 2.40 4.56 -3.91
CA LEU A 132 1.15 5.04 -3.33
C LEU A 132 1.18 6.56 -3.08
N ASN A 133 0.01 7.15 -2.84
CA ASN A 133 -0.13 8.53 -2.36
C ASN A 133 0.51 8.75 -0.98
N SER A 134 0.64 7.69 -0.15
CA SER A 134 1.42 7.69 1.10
C SER A 134 2.94 7.76 0.89
N LEU A 135 3.40 7.70 -0.37
CA LEU A 135 4.79 7.59 -0.81
C LEU A 135 5.40 6.18 -0.66
N ASP A 136 4.69 5.25 -0.03
CA ASP A 136 5.14 3.86 0.07
C ASP A 136 5.23 3.21 -1.30
N THR A 137 6.15 2.25 -1.42
CA THR A 137 6.42 1.55 -2.68
C THR A 137 6.28 0.05 -2.49
N TYR A 138 5.56 -0.59 -3.39
CA TYR A 138 5.34 -2.04 -3.38
C TYR A 138 5.69 -2.63 -4.76
N PRO A 139 6.25 -3.84 -4.84
CA PRO A 139 6.29 -4.56 -6.10
C PRO A 139 4.88 -4.71 -6.68
N LEU A 140 4.72 -4.54 -7.99
CA LEU A 140 3.46 -4.88 -8.65
C LEU A 140 3.33 -6.40 -8.66
N GLU A 141 2.23 -6.91 -8.13
CA GLU A 141 1.81 -8.30 -8.25
C GLU A 141 0.68 -8.39 -9.30
N PRO A 142 0.99 -8.79 -10.55
CA PRO A 142 0.02 -8.72 -11.66
C PRO A 142 -1.22 -9.58 -11.43
N GLU A 143 -1.07 -10.70 -10.73
CA GLU A 143 -2.15 -11.64 -10.38
C GLU A 143 -3.24 -11.02 -9.50
N LYS A 144 -2.91 -9.93 -8.80
CA LYS A 144 -3.83 -9.21 -7.91
C LYS A 144 -4.54 -8.05 -8.61
N LEU A 145 -4.27 -7.80 -9.89
CA LEU A 145 -4.92 -6.72 -10.64
C LEU A 145 -6.36 -7.09 -10.97
N VAL A 146 -7.28 -6.17 -10.68
CA VAL A 146 -8.71 -6.34 -10.92
C VAL A 146 -9.29 -5.05 -11.49
N ILE A 147 -9.98 -5.14 -12.62
CA ILE A 147 -10.74 -4.01 -13.18
C ILE A 147 -12.17 -4.09 -12.62
N GLY A 148 -12.51 -3.20 -11.69
CA GLY A 148 -13.86 -3.09 -11.13
C GLY A 148 -14.80 -2.24 -11.99
N ASP A 149 -15.88 -1.79 -11.37
CA ASP A 149 -16.88 -0.91 -11.98
C ASP A 149 -16.26 0.36 -12.56
N ASP A 150 -16.92 0.94 -13.56
CA ASP A 150 -16.47 2.14 -14.28
C ASP A 150 -15.04 2.04 -14.85
N ASN A 151 -14.56 0.80 -15.10
CA ASN A 151 -13.18 0.49 -15.53
C ASN A 151 -12.11 0.99 -14.55
N VAL A 152 -12.40 1.03 -13.25
CA VAL A 152 -11.41 1.40 -12.24
C VAL A 152 -10.51 0.21 -11.94
N LEU A 153 -9.20 0.40 -12.10
CA LEU A 153 -8.21 -0.62 -11.78
C LEU A 153 -7.90 -0.62 -10.27
N TYR A 154 -7.84 -1.81 -9.68
CA TYR A 154 -7.49 -2.05 -8.29
C TYR A 154 -6.39 -3.10 -8.17
N THR A 155 -5.74 -3.13 -7.02
CA THR A 155 -4.93 -4.26 -6.54
C THR A 155 -5.09 -4.40 -5.03
N THR A 156 -4.52 -5.47 -4.47
CA THR A 156 -4.53 -5.74 -3.03
C THR A 156 -3.11 -5.80 -2.51
N LEU A 157 -2.78 -4.95 -1.53
CA LEU A 157 -1.47 -4.92 -0.87
C LEU A 157 -1.24 -6.21 -0.06
N PRO A 158 0.02 -6.52 0.33
CA PRO A 158 0.32 -7.66 1.21
C PRO A 158 -0.43 -7.64 2.55
N SER A 159 -0.83 -6.46 3.03
CA SER A 159 -1.66 -6.30 4.23
C SER A 159 -3.12 -6.74 4.06
N GLY A 160 -3.54 -7.12 2.85
CA GLY A 160 -4.95 -7.37 2.49
C GLY A 160 -5.71 -6.10 2.09
N MET A 161 -5.07 -4.93 2.15
CA MET A 161 -5.71 -3.67 1.84
C MET A 161 -5.93 -3.48 0.34
N ARG A 162 -7.18 -3.28 -0.05
CA ARG A 162 -7.54 -2.93 -1.43
C ARG A 162 -7.14 -1.50 -1.73
N VAL A 163 -6.50 -1.27 -2.89
CA VAL A 163 -6.04 0.05 -3.33
C VAL A 163 -6.44 0.30 -4.77
N ARG A 164 -6.95 1.51 -5.01
CA ARG A 164 -7.34 1.99 -6.33
C ARG A 164 -6.15 2.54 -7.10
N PHE A 165 -6.16 2.43 -8.42
CA PHE A 165 -5.24 3.16 -9.27
C PHE A 165 -5.80 4.54 -9.59
N SER A 166 -4.94 5.56 -9.49
CA SER A 166 -5.22 6.84 -10.12
C SER A 166 -5.34 6.66 -11.63
N ARG A 167 -6.05 7.57 -12.30
CA ARG A 167 -6.16 7.56 -13.77
C ARG A 167 -4.78 7.56 -14.44
N ALA A 168 -3.86 8.37 -13.93
CA ALA A 168 -2.49 8.44 -14.44
C ALA A 168 -1.75 7.10 -14.32
N ALA A 169 -1.81 6.46 -13.14
CA ALA A 169 -1.19 5.16 -12.93
C ALA A 169 -1.85 4.05 -13.77
N TYR A 170 -3.18 4.08 -13.91
CA TYR A 170 -3.90 3.14 -14.74
C TYR A 170 -3.48 3.27 -16.21
N TYR A 171 -3.49 4.47 -16.78
CA TYR A 171 -3.06 4.67 -18.17
C TYR A 171 -1.59 4.30 -18.40
N ALA A 172 -0.71 4.62 -17.44
CA ALA A 172 0.70 4.20 -17.53
C ALA A 172 0.84 2.67 -17.62
N LEU A 173 0.04 1.93 -16.85
CA LEU A 173 0.06 0.47 -16.90
C LEU A 173 -0.63 -0.08 -18.15
N ALA A 174 -1.74 0.52 -18.59
CA ALA A 174 -2.48 0.11 -19.78
C ALA A 174 -1.63 0.18 -21.06
N LEU A 175 -0.70 1.13 -21.15
CA LEU A 175 0.26 1.20 -22.26
C LEU A 175 1.24 0.01 -22.32
N MET A 176 1.35 -0.76 -21.25
CA MET A 176 2.16 -1.98 -21.16
C MET A 176 1.32 -3.25 -21.29
N MET A 177 -0.02 -3.11 -21.35
CA MET A 177 -0.94 -4.23 -21.54
C MET A 177 -1.17 -4.48 -23.04
N GLU A 178 -1.45 -5.74 -23.36
CA GLU A 178 -1.76 -6.19 -24.71
C GLU A 178 -3.11 -6.91 -24.71
N GLU A 179 -3.76 -6.97 -25.86
CA GLU A 179 -4.94 -7.81 -26.06
C GLU A 179 -4.48 -9.20 -26.52
N GLY A 180 -4.87 -10.23 -25.79
CA GLY A 180 -4.65 -11.62 -26.13
C GLY A 180 -5.46 -12.04 -27.36
N ALA A 181 -5.14 -13.19 -27.95
CA ALA A 181 -5.85 -13.71 -29.12
C ALA A 181 -7.34 -14.00 -28.88
N ASP A 182 -7.74 -14.13 -27.62
CA ASP A 182 -9.09 -14.37 -27.11
C ASP A 182 -9.81 -13.07 -26.69
N GLY A 183 -9.19 -11.90 -26.87
CA GLY A 183 -9.72 -10.61 -26.42
C GLY A 183 -9.45 -10.30 -24.93
N THR A 184 -8.75 -11.18 -24.21
CA THR A 184 -8.40 -10.95 -22.81
C THR A 184 -7.27 -9.93 -22.70
N ILE A 185 -7.41 -8.93 -21.82
CA ILE A 185 -6.31 -7.98 -21.54
C ILE A 185 -5.24 -8.72 -20.74
N VAL A 186 -4.00 -8.68 -21.21
CA VAL A 186 -2.86 -9.33 -20.56
C VAL A 186 -1.74 -8.35 -20.27
N LEU A 187 -1.05 -8.55 -19.15
CA LEU A 187 0.17 -7.83 -18.77
C LEU A 187 1.35 -8.81 -18.80
N LYS A 188 2.36 -8.52 -19.62
CA LYS A 188 3.59 -9.32 -19.68
C LYS A 188 4.63 -8.75 -18.73
N ILE A 189 5.05 -9.54 -17.75
CA ILE A 189 6.15 -9.20 -16.84
C ILE A 189 7.20 -10.30 -16.95
N ARG A 190 8.42 -9.91 -17.32
CA ARG A 190 9.52 -10.83 -17.68
C ARG A 190 9.06 -11.78 -18.77
N ASP A 191 9.15 -13.09 -18.54
CA ASP A 191 8.74 -14.14 -19.47
C ASP A 191 7.33 -14.68 -19.16
N THR A 192 6.59 -14.05 -18.24
CA THR A 192 5.26 -14.50 -17.81
C THR A 192 4.16 -13.54 -18.26
N THR A 193 3.04 -14.11 -18.72
CA THR A 193 1.86 -13.36 -19.16
C THR A 193 0.76 -13.52 -18.12
N TYR A 194 0.22 -12.40 -17.64
CA TYR A 194 -0.80 -12.35 -16.60
C TYR A 194 -2.10 -11.80 -17.16
N PRO A 195 -3.22 -12.55 -17.11
CA PRO A 195 -4.53 -12.01 -17.46
C PRO A 195 -4.97 -10.96 -16.42
N VAL A 196 -5.52 -9.85 -16.91
CA VAL A 196 -6.11 -8.80 -16.08
C VAL A 196 -7.62 -8.92 -16.18
N TYR A 197 -8.22 -9.49 -15.14
CA TYR A 197 -9.65 -9.78 -15.14
C TYR A 197 -10.50 -8.55 -14.81
N ARG A 198 -11.65 -8.47 -15.47
CA ARG A 198 -12.84 -7.85 -14.88
C ARG A 198 -13.52 -8.95 -14.05
N PRO A 199 -13.96 -8.73 -12.80
CA PRO A 199 -14.92 -9.60 -12.16
C PRO A 199 -16.18 -9.52 -13.02
N THR A 200 -16.33 -10.48 -13.92
CA THR A 200 -17.37 -10.46 -14.95
C THR A 200 -18.74 -10.39 -14.29
N GLU A 201 -19.62 -9.60 -14.89
CA GLU A 201 -21.07 -9.72 -14.78
C GLU A 201 -21.49 -11.20 -14.72
N GLU A 202 -22.51 -11.47 -13.92
CA GLU A 202 -23.07 -12.79 -13.63
C GLU A 202 -23.18 -13.67 -14.90
N PRO A 203 -22.78 -14.96 -14.86
CA PRO A 203 -22.87 -15.82 -16.03
C PRO A 203 -24.32 -15.87 -16.54
N PRO A 204 -24.57 -15.93 -17.86
CA PRO A 204 -25.94 -16.02 -18.36
C PRO A 204 -26.62 -17.24 -17.73
N ALA A 205 -27.72 -16.98 -17.02
CA ALA A 205 -28.55 -18.03 -16.45
C ALA A 205 -28.94 -19.00 -17.57
N GLY A 206 -28.56 -20.27 -17.40
CA GLY A 206 -28.96 -21.36 -18.29
C GLY A 206 -30.43 -21.68 -18.21
#